data_AF-A0AAA9SAK2-F1
#
_entry.id   AF-A0AAA9SAK2-F1
#
_cell.length_a   1.000
_cell.length_b   1.000
_cell.length_c   1.000
_cell.angle_alpha   90.00
_cell.angle_beta   90.00
_cell.angle_gamma   90.00
#
_symmetry.space_group_name_H-M   'P 1'
#
loop_
_entity.id
_entity.type
_entity.pdbx_description
1 polymer ?
#
loop_
_entity_poly.entity_id
_entity_poly.type
_entity_poly.pdbx_seq_one_letter_code
_entity_poly.pdbx_strand_id
1 'polypeptide(L)'
;IAQNLDGPIRAYILAHKDAIQLWRTVMGPTRVFRARHVAPDSIRGSFGLTDTRNTTHGSDSVVSASREIAAFFPDFSEQRWYEEEEPQLRCGPVHYSPEGGIHFAAPSGGLGPA
;
A
#
# COMPACT_ATOMS: atom_id res chain seq x y z
N ILE A 1 0.16 0.97 6.54
CA ILE A 1 0.13 2.41 6.18
C ILE A 1 -0.78 3.14 7.17
N ALA A 2 -0.26 4.00 8.04
CA ALA A 2 -1.06 4.93 8.86
C ALA A 2 -0.17 5.98 9.50
N GLN A 3 -0.61 7.24 9.55
CA GLN A 3 0.00 8.27 10.39
C GLN A 3 -0.96 8.67 11.49
N ASN A 4 -0.46 8.79 12.72
CA ASN A 4 -1.24 9.32 13.82
C ASN A 4 -1.41 10.83 13.62
N LEU A 5 -2.59 11.21 13.16
CA LEU A 5 -3.11 12.58 13.09
C LEU A 5 -4.41 12.56 13.90
N ASP A 6 -4.85 13.69 14.44
CA ASP A 6 -6.06 13.81 15.27
C ASP A 6 -7.38 13.57 14.49
N GLY A 7 -7.42 12.59 13.59
CA GLY A 7 -8.52 12.28 12.69
C GLY A 7 -8.43 10.87 12.09
N PRO A 8 -9.46 10.46 11.33
CA PRO A 8 -9.52 9.12 10.76
C PRO A 8 -8.36 8.87 9.78
N ILE A 9 -7.77 7.68 9.87
CA ILE A 9 -6.73 7.21 8.97
C ILE A 9 -7.33 6.26 7.93
N ARG A 10 -6.71 6.19 6.75
CA ARG A 10 -6.92 5.09 5.81
C ARG A 10 -5.68 4.21 5.78
N ALA A 11 -5.86 2.93 6.04
CA ALA A 11 -4.80 1.94 5.95
C ALA A 11 -4.97 1.09 4.69
N TYR A 12 -3.85 0.79 4.04
CA TYR A 12 -3.79 -0.05 2.85
C TYR A 12 -2.64 -1.04 2.98
N ILE A 13 -2.84 -2.22 2.40
CA ILE A 13 -1.78 -3.18 2.08
C ILE A 13 -1.50 -3.01 0.58
N LEU A 14 -0.26 -2.68 0.22
CA LEU A 14 0.15 -2.46 -1.16
C LEU A 14 1.07 -3.60 -1.61
N ALA A 15 0.73 -4.20 -2.74
CA ALA A 15 1.46 -5.32 -3.31
C ALA A 15 2.09 -4.95 -4.65
N HIS A 16 3.40 -5.19 -4.77
CA HIS A 16 4.18 -5.05 -6.00
C HIS A 16 5.57 -5.68 -5.76
N LYS A 17 6.26 -6.05 -6.83
CA LYS A 17 7.70 -6.36 -6.74
C LYS A 17 8.44 -5.09 -6.25
N ASP A 18 9.17 -5.18 -5.15
CA ASP A 18 9.83 -3.99 -4.54
C ASP A 18 8.84 -2.93 -4.01
N ALA A 19 7.63 -3.33 -3.59
CA ALA A 19 6.55 -2.43 -3.12
C ALA A 19 7.02 -1.38 -2.09
N ILE A 20 7.83 -1.80 -1.10
CA ILE A 20 8.35 -0.90 -0.07
C ILE A 20 9.18 0.21 -0.70
N GLN A 21 10.11 -0.14 -1.59
CA GLN A 21 10.99 0.84 -2.22
C GLN A 21 10.18 1.81 -3.09
N LEU A 22 9.28 1.28 -3.92
CA LEU A 22 8.45 2.07 -4.82
C LEU A 22 7.54 3.02 -4.06
N TRP A 23 6.85 2.52 -3.02
CA TRP A 23 5.99 3.36 -2.18
C TRP A 23 6.79 4.47 -1.49
N ARG A 24 8.00 4.17 -1.01
CA ARG A 24 8.88 5.19 -0.40
C ARG A 24 9.35 6.24 -1.39
N THR A 25 9.57 5.86 -2.65
CA THR A 25 9.87 6.81 -3.73
C THR A 25 8.68 7.73 -3.98
N VAL A 26 7.46 7.19 -4.07
CA VAL A 26 6.22 7.97 -4.27
C VAL A 26 5.94 8.92 -3.09
N MET A 27 6.15 8.45 -1.86
CA MET A 27 6.02 9.30 -0.67
C MET A 27 7.07 10.43 -0.69
N GLY A 28 8.30 10.12 -1.08
CA GLY A 28 9.46 11.01 -1.01
C GLY A 28 10.10 11.10 0.38
N PRO A 29 11.13 11.95 0.53
CA PRO A 29 11.90 12.06 1.77
C PRO A 29 11.05 12.39 3.00
N THR A 30 11.41 11.84 4.17
CA THR A 30 10.66 12.08 5.43
C THR A 30 10.62 13.55 5.82
N ARG A 31 11.72 14.29 5.65
CA ARG A 31 11.77 15.73 5.94
C ARG A 31 11.09 16.49 4.82
N VAL A 32 10.01 17.21 5.15
CA VAL A 32 9.17 17.92 4.17
C VAL A 32 9.98 18.97 3.42
N PHE A 33 10.85 19.70 4.14
CA PHE A 33 11.75 20.65 3.50
C PHE A 33 12.59 19.96 2.42
N ARG A 34 13.20 18.81 2.72
CA ARG A 34 13.99 18.06 1.72
C ARG A 34 13.10 17.59 0.56
N ALA A 35 11.93 17.03 0.86
CA ALA A 35 10.99 16.55 -0.16
C ALA A 35 10.62 17.65 -1.15
N ARG A 36 10.27 18.85 -0.67
CA ARG A 36 9.94 20.01 -1.53
C ARG A 36 11.06 20.42 -2.49
N HIS A 37 12.32 20.18 -2.12
CA HIS A 37 13.47 20.56 -2.95
C HIS A 37 13.88 19.46 -3.92
N VAL A 38 13.91 18.19 -3.47
CA VAL A 38 14.48 17.08 -4.26
C VAL A 38 13.44 16.24 -4.99
N ALA A 39 12.18 16.29 -4.54
CA ALA A 39 11.06 15.54 -5.09
C ALA A 39 9.74 16.31 -4.86
N PRO A 40 9.58 17.51 -5.44
CA PRO A 40 8.40 18.37 -5.20
C PRO A 40 7.08 17.67 -5.56
N ASP A 41 7.09 16.82 -6.57
CA ASP A 41 5.92 16.06 -7.03
C ASP A 41 5.64 14.79 -6.20
N SER A 42 6.47 14.49 -5.19
CA SER A 42 6.17 13.41 -4.25
C SER A 42 5.03 13.81 -3.31
N ILE A 43 4.35 12.84 -2.69
CA ILE A 43 3.24 13.13 -1.77
C ILE A 43 3.67 14.10 -0.66
N ARG A 44 4.86 13.88 -0.06
CA ARG A 44 5.41 14.75 0.99
C ARG A 44 5.86 16.11 0.47
N GLY A 45 6.38 16.18 -0.76
CA GLY A 45 6.73 17.44 -1.41
C GLY A 45 5.50 18.31 -1.68
N SER A 46 4.44 17.68 -2.19
CA SER A 46 3.21 18.36 -2.61
C SER A 46 2.30 18.73 -1.43
N PHE A 47 2.18 17.87 -0.42
CA PHE A 47 1.15 17.99 0.62
C PHE A 47 1.71 18.03 2.05
N GLY A 48 3.00 17.80 2.26
CA GLY A 48 3.58 17.81 3.60
C GLY A 48 3.56 19.22 4.20
N LEU A 49 3.18 19.34 5.47
CA LEU A 49 3.14 20.60 6.21
C LEU A 49 4.39 20.78 7.09
N THR A 50 4.73 19.77 7.87
CA THR A 50 5.88 19.73 8.77
C THR A 50 6.49 18.32 8.78
N ASP A 51 7.69 18.15 9.34
CA ASP A 51 8.35 16.84 9.42
C ASP A 51 7.55 15.81 10.23
N THR A 52 6.68 16.26 11.15
CA THR A 52 5.75 15.42 11.93
C THR A 52 4.35 15.31 11.31
N ARG A 53 4.02 16.16 10.35
CA ARG A 53 2.75 16.17 9.59
C ARG A 53 3.06 16.12 8.09
N ASN A 54 3.64 14.99 7.67
CA ASN A 54 4.07 14.76 6.29
C ASN A 54 3.16 13.76 5.55
N THR A 55 1.89 13.72 5.91
CA THR A 55 0.77 13.15 5.13
C THR A 55 0.70 11.62 5.05
N THR A 56 1.83 10.91 4.92
CA THR A 56 1.85 9.46 4.62
C THR A 56 2.93 8.69 5.35
N HIS A 57 2.55 7.48 5.80
CA HIS A 57 3.45 6.46 6.35
C HIS A 57 3.63 5.32 5.37
N GLY A 58 4.77 4.65 5.48
CA GLY A 58 5.03 3.39 4.80
C GLY A 58 6.18 2.70 5.48
N SER A 59 6.06 1.39 5.60
CA SER A 59 7.08 0.52 6.19
C SER A 59 8.43 0.73 5.49
N ASP A 60 9.52 0.50 6.22
CA ASP A 60 10.89 0.69 5.75
C ASP A 60 11.60 -0.62 5.39
N SER A 61 11.02 -1.76 5.75
CA SER A 61 11.57 -3.10 5.56
C SER A 61 10.44 -4.13 5.52
N VAL A 62 10.75 -5.32 5.03
CA VAL A 62 9.78 -6.44 5.00
C VAL A 62 9.33 -6.80 6.42
N VAL A 63 10.25 -6.79 7.38
CA VAL A 63 9.96 -7.08 8.79
C VAL A 63 9.01 -6.04 9.39
N SER A 64 9.23 -4.75 9.13
CA SER A 64 8.31 -3.71 9.62
C SER A 64 6.97 -3.78 8.90
N ALA A 65 6.94 -4.13 7.61
CA ALA A 65 5.72 -4.33 6.85
C ALA A 65 4.84 -5.43 7.44
N SER A 66 5.38 -6.65 7.64
CA SER A 66 4.60 -7.75 8.21
C SER A 66 4.09 -7.44 9.62
N ARG A 67 4.91 -6.79 10.47
CA ARG A 67 4.47 -6.35 11.80
C ARG A 67 3.34 -5.31 11.73
N GLU A 68 3.45 -4.33 10.84
CA GLU A 68 2.42 -3.30 10.67
C GLU A 68 1.13 -3.88 10.07
N ILE A 69 1.23 -4.79 9.11
CA ILE A 69 0.08 -5.50 8.53
C ILE A 69 -0.67 -6.25 9.63
N ALA A 70 0.02 -7.06 10.44
CA ALA A 70 -0.60 -7.79 11.54
C ALA A 70 -1.26 -6.87 12.59
N ALA A 71 -0.72 -5.65 12.79
CA ALA A 71 -1.28 -4.68 13.72
C ALA A 71 -2.55 -3.99 13.19
N PHE A 72 -2.61 -3.66 11.89
CA PHE A 72 -3.75 -2.95 11.28
C PHE A 72 -4.82 -3.88 10.71
N PHE A 73 -4.45 -5.11 10.32
CA PHE A 73 -5.30 -6.08 9.64
C PHE A 73 -5.11 -7.47 10.29
N PRO A 74 -5.58 -7.67 11.53
CA PRO A 74 -5.34 -8.92 12.27
C PRO A 74 -5.92 -10.16 11.59
N ASP A 75 -6.96 -9.99 10.76
CA ASP A 75 -7.60 -11.08 10.02
C ASP A 75 -6.94 -11.36 8.66
N PHE A 76 -5.95 -10.55 8.25
CA PHE A 76 -5.24 -10.74 6.98
C PHE A 76 -4.10 -11.75 7.13
N SER A 77 -4.07 -12.77 6.26
CA SER A 77 -2.99 -13.76 6.22
C SER A 77 -2.07 -13.49 5.04
N GLU A 78 -0.87 -12.96 5.31
CA GLU A 78 0.17 -12.76 4.28
C GLU A 78 0.49 -14.07 3.55
N GLN A 79 0.62 -15.18 4.29
CA GLN A 79 0.93 -16.49 3.70
C GLN A 79 -0.14 -16.92 2.69
N ARG A 80 -1.41 -16.90 3.09
CA ARG A 80 -2.51 -17.28 2.20
C ARG A 80 -2.57 -16.38 0.97
N TRP A 81 -2.37 -15.08 1.17
CA TRP A 81 -2.36 -14.12 0.07
C TRP A 81 -1.25 -14.43 -0.96
N TYR A 82 -0.03 -14.77 -0.51
CA TYR A 82 1.05 -15.18 -1.42
C TYR A 82 0.80 -16.52 -2.13
N GLU A 83 0.11 -17.46 -1.48
CA GLU A 83 -0.18 -18.78 -2.04
C GLU A 83 -1.34 -18.75 -3.04
N GLU A 84 -2.39 -17.98 -2.75
CA GLU A 84 -3.66 -18.03 -3.47
C GLU A 84 -3.88 -16.83 -4.39
N GLU A 85 -3.62 -15.61 -3.93
CA GLU A 85 -4.04 -14.38 -4.62
C GLU A 85 -2.92 -13.74 -5.45
N GLU A 86 -1.70 -13.66 -4.89
CA GLU A 86 -0.55 -13.01 -5.53
C GLU A 86 -0.25 -13.54 -6.94
N PRO A 87 -0.23 -14.87 -7.19
CA PRO A 87 0.07 -15.39 -8.52
C PRO A 87 -0.98 -14.98 -9.56
N GLN A 88 -2.25 -14.90 -9.12
CA GLN A 88 -3.36 -14.51 -9.98
C GLN A 88 -3.33 -13.01 -10.30
N LEU A 89 -3.04 -12.18 -9.29
CA LEU A 89 -2.92 -10.73 -9.44
C LEU A 89 -1.70 -10.33 -10.29
N ARG A 90 -0.63 -11.13 -10.27
CA ARG A 90 0.58 -10.88 -11.07
C ARG A 90 0.39 -11.19 -12.56
N CYS A 91 -0.36 -12.24 -12.88
CA CYS A 91 -0.42 -12.81 -14.24
C CYS A 91 -1.78 -12.64 -14.93
N GLY A 92 -2.84 -12.33 -14.18
CA GLY A 92 -4.22 -12.26 -14.68
C GLY A 92 -4.77 -10.84 -14.78
N PRO A 93 -5.96 -10.67 -15.39
CA PRO A 93 -6.68 -9.40 -15.35
C PRO A 93 -7.09 -9.07 -13.90
N VAL A 94 -6.71 -7.88 -13.46
CA VAL A 94 -7.00 -7.35 -12.12
C VAL A 94 -8.17 -6.39 -12.19
N HIS A 95 -9.17 -6.59 -11.33
CA HIS A 95 -10.30 -5.68 -11.16
C HIS A 95 -10.18 -4.93 -9.84
N TYR A 96 -10.55 -3.65 -9.86
CA TYR A 96 -10.59 -2.80 -8.66
C TYR A 96 -12.05 -2.57 -8.25
N SER A 97 -12.41 -2.90 -7.00
CA SER A 97 -13.69 -2.51 -6.39
C SER A 97 -13.51 -1.19 -5.62
N PRO A 98 -14.20 -0.11 -6.02
CA PRO A 98 -14.13 1.18 -5.32
C PRO A 98 -14.71 1.16 -3.91
N GLU A 99 -15.69 0.28 -3.65
CA GLU A 99 -16.42 0.21 -2.38
C GLU A 99 -15.53 -0.31 -1.25
N GLY A 100 -14.73 -1.34 -1.55
CA GLY A 100 -13.77 -1.92 -0.61
C GLY A 100 -12.36 -1.34 -0.72
N GLY A 101 -12.03 -0.70 -1.85
CA GLY A 101 -10.65 -0.31 -2.16
C GLY A 101 -9.74 -1.52 -2.36
N ILE A 102 -10.29 -2.62 -2.87
CA ILE A 102 -9.62 -3.92 -2.99
C ILE A 102 -9.44 -4.28 -4.46
N HIS A 103 -8.27 -4.82 -4.78
CA HIS A 103 -7.99 -5.47 -6.06
C HIS A 103 -8.22 -6.97 -5.93
N PHE A 104 -8.91 -7.57 -6.89
CA PHE A 104 -9.10 -9.02 -6.96
C PHE A 104 -8.82 -9.51 -8.39
N ALA A 105 -8.35 -10.74 -8.50
CA ALA A 105 -8.19 -11.40 -9.79
C ALA A 105 -9.56 -11.66 -10.40
N ALA A 106 -9.72 -11.48 -11.72
CA ALA A 106 -10.94 -11.89 -12.38
C ALA A 106 -11.19 -13.39 -12.14
N PRO A 107 -12.46 -13.82 -12.00
CA PRO A 107 -12.75 -15.25 -11.94
C PRO A 107 -12.15 -15.90 -13.18
N SER A 108 -11.26 -16.88 -13.00
CA SER A 108 -10.86 -17.76 -14.10
C SER A 108 -12.15 -18.40 -14.61
N GLY A 109 -12.47 -18.16 -15.89
CA GLY A 109 -13.74 -18.59 -16.48
C GLY A 109 -13.95 -20.09 -16.31
N GLY A 110 -14.71 -20.46 -15.27
CA GLY A 110 -15.32 -21.77 -15.18
C GLY A 110 -16.38 -21.83 -16.26
N LEU A 111 -16.19 -22.72 -17.23
CA LEU A 111 -17.30 -23.27 -18.00
C LEU A 111 -18.38 -23.70 -16.99
N GLY A 112 -19.46 -22.93 -16.90
CA GLY A 112 -20.66 -23.40 -16.22
C GLY A 112 -21.15 -24.67 -16.90
N PRO A 113 -21.66 -25.66 -16.15
CA PRO A 113 -22.16 -26.89 -16.76
C PRO A 113 -23.30 -26.56 -17.72
N ALA A 114 -23.23 -27.13 -18.93
CA ALA A 114 -24.28 -27.11 -19.94
C ALA A 114 -25.51 -27.92 -19.51
#